data_AF-A0A9X2SLR6-F1
#
_entry.id   AF-A0A9X2SLR6-F1
#
_cell.length_a   1.000
_cell.length_b   1.000
_cell.length_c   1.000
_cell.angle_alpha   90.00
_cell.angle_beta   90.00
_cell.angle_gamma   90.00
#
_symmetry.space_group_name_H-M   'P 1'
#
loop_
_entity.id
_entity.type
_entity.pdbx_description
1 polymer ?
#
loop_
_entity_poly.entity_id
_entity_poly.type
_entity_poly.pdbx_seq_one_letter_code
_entity_poly.pdbx_strand_id
1 'polypeptide(L)'
;MRQLAFAEADAGLVPGAVARALRGWRHRTRPPFRHWLPDCPCPGCDPLEVREDLAQLLSALPRRERALIGAELSKADRRFLALTLPDPFAASPRWFERRLADQHGRGPL
;
A
#
# COMPACT_ATOMS: atom_id res chain seq x y z
N MET A 1 15.71 4.85 -10.42
CA MET A 1 14.66 4.10 -11.16
C MET A 1 15.23 2.92 -11.95
N ARG A 2 16.30 3.08 -12.75
CA ARG A 2 16.84 1.98 -13.58
C ARG A 2 17.23 0.72 -12.80
N GLN A 3 17.82 0.87 -11.61
CA GLN A 3 18.14 -0.27 -10.73
C GLN A 3 16.88 -0.99 -10.18
N LEU A 4 15.81 -0.25 -9.88
CA LEU A 4 14.54 -0.84 -9.43
C LEU A 4 13.86 -1.62 -10.57
N ALA A 5 13.89 -1.08 -11.78
CA ALA A 5 13.33 -1.73 -12.97
C ALA A 5 14.01 -3.07 -13.29
N PHE A 6 15.34 -3.17 -13.08
CA PHE A 6 16.05 -4.45 -13.21
C PHE A 6 15.66 -5.42 -12.10
N ALA A 7 15.61 -4.98 -10.85
CA ALA A 7 15.18 -5.84 -9.74
C ALA A 7 13.72 -6.32 -9.88
N GLU A 8 12.85 -5.48 -10.44
CA GLU A 8 11.48 -5.87 -10.82
C GLU A 8 11.50 -6.97 -11.88
N ALA A 9 12.28 -6.80 -12.95
CA ALA A 9 12.40 -7.82 -14.00
C ALA A 9 12.97 -9.15 -13.47
N ASP A 10 14.02 -9.10 -12.64
CA ASP A 10 14.63 -10.28 -12.02
C ASP A 10 13.66 -11.01 -11.09
N ALA A 11 12.73 -10.27 -10.47
CA ALA A 11 11.66 -10.81 -9.64
C ALA A 11 10.41 -11.28 -10.44
N GLY A 12 10.46 -11.25 -11.78
CA GLY A 12 9.33 -11.62 -12.65
C GLY A 12 8.21 -10.57 -12.70
N LEU A 13 8.45 -9.35 -12.21
CA LEU A 13 7.51 -8.25 -12.25
C LEU A 13 7.68 -7.42 -13.53
N VAL A 14 6.59 -6.78 -13.96
CA VAL A 14 6.65 -5.78 -15.03
C VAL A 14 7.52 -4.60 -14.57
N PRO A 15 8.57 -4.20 -15.30
CA PRO A 15 9.38 -3.04 -14.95
C PRO A 15 8.52 -1.77 -14.75
N GLY A 16 8.73 -1.10 -13.63
CA GLY A 16 7.98 0.07 -13.19
C GLY A 16 6.66 -0.23 -12.47
N ALA A 17 6.32 -1.50 -12.19
CA ALA A 17 5.13 -1.88 -11.44
C ALA A 17 5.07 -1.22 -10.06
N VAL A 18 6.14 -1.30 -9.27
CA VAL A 18 6.26 -0.68 -7.94
C VAL A 18 6.13 0.83 -8.04
N ALA A 19 6.79 1.44 -9.03
CA ALA A 19 6.70 2.88 -9.24
C ALA A 19 5.26 3.32 -9.60
N ARG A 20 4.53 2.52 -10.37
CA ARG A 20 3.13 2.77 -10.74
C ARG A 20 2.21 2.62 -9.54
N ALA A 21 2.34 1.53 -8.78
CA ALA A 21 1.57 1.28 -7.58
C ALA A 21 1.81 2.36 -6.50
N LEU A 22 3.06 2.75 -6.27
CA LEU A 22 3.41 3.84 -5.34
C LEU A 22 2.80 5.19 -5.77
N ARG A 23 2.76 5.48 -7.08
CA ARG A 23 2.05 6.69 -7.58
C ARG A 23 0.55 6.60 -7.34
N GLY A 24 -0.06 5.44 -7.55
CA GLY A 24 -1.48 5.20 -7.23
C GLY A 24 -1.78 5.42 -5.75
N TRP A 25 -0.95 4.88 -4.87
CA TRP A 25 -1.08 5.07 -3.43
C TRP A 25 -0.92 6.54 -3.02
N ARG A 26 0.08 7.22 -3.58
CA ARG A 26 0.28 8.67 -3.37
C ARG A 26 -0.88 9.52 -3.90
N HIS A 27 -1.58 9.07 -4.95
CA HIS A 27 -2.74 9.77 -5.46
C HIS A 27 -3.92 9.69 -4.50
N ARG A 28 -4.20 8.50 -3.93
CA ARG A 28 -5.26 8.31 -2.94
C ARG A 28 -5.03 9.10 -1.64
N THR A 29 -3.80 9.51 -1.37
CA THR A 29 -3.43 10.30 -0.18
C THR A 29 -3.37 11.82 -0.42
N ARG A 30 -3.83 12.31 -1.58
CA ARG A 30 -3.94 13.75 -1.84
C ARG A 30 -5.32 14.30 -1.41
N PRO A 31 -5.39 15.54 -0.85
CA PRO A 31 -6.64 16.23 -0.57
C PRO A 31 -7.52 16.38 -1.84
N PRO A 32 -8.85 16.59 -1.71
CA PRO A 32 -9.59 17.01 -0.52
C PRO A 32 -10.29 15.86 0.26
N PHE A 33 -9.93 14.60 0.02
CA PHE A 33 -10.69 13.48 0.54
C PHE A 33 -10.44 13.24 2.04
N ARG A 34 -11.47 13.42 2.88
CA ARG A 34 -11.61 12.66 4.12
C ARG A 34 -12.17 11.30 3.71
N HIS A 35 -11.35 10.26 3.75
CA HIS A 35 -11.82 8.92 3.41
C HIS A 35 -12.64 8.39 4.58
N TRP A 36 -13.92 8.10 4.34
CA TRP A 36 -14.59 7.05 5.08
C TRP A 36 -14.06 5.73 4.51
N LEU A 37 -13.60 4.82 5.37
CA LEU A 37 -13.33 3.47 4.91
C LEU A 37 -14.67 2.90 4.40
N PRO A 38 -14.78 2.56 3.11
CA PRO A 38 -16.00 1.98 2.61
C PRO A 38 -16.17 0.60 3.23
N ASP A 39 -17.37 0.36 3.72
CA ASP A 39 -17.81 -0.93 4.26
C ASP A 39 -18.34 -1.86 3.16
N CYS A 40 -17.98 -1.60 1.88
CA CYS A 40 -18.43 -2.42 0.76
C CYS A 40 -17.36 -3.44 0.35
N PRO A 41 -17.74 -4.73 0.20
CA PRO A 41 -16.83 -5.80 -0.21
C PRO A 41 -16.54 -5.79 -1.73
N CYS A 42 -16.88 -4.71 -2.44
CA CYS A 42 -16.71 -4.61 -3.87
C CYS A 42 -15.23 -4.45 -4.24
N PRO A 43 -14.71 -5.19 -5.23
CA PRO A 43 -13.39 -4.90 -5.83
C PRO A 43 -13.31 -3.44 -6.30
N GLY A 44 -12.19 -2.77 -6.07
CA GLY A 44 -11.96 -1.37 -6.41
C GLY A 44 -12.46 -0.35 -5.40
N CYS A 45 -13.32 -0.75 -4.46
CA CYS A 45 -13.88 0.16 -3.47
C CYS A 45 -12.99 0.31 -2.23
N ASP A 46 -12.23 -0.72 -1.85
CA ASP A 46 -11.29 -0.60 -0.73
C ASP A 46 -10.14 0.35 -1.11
N PRO A 47 -9.96 1.50 -0.42
CA PRO A 47 -8.80 2.36 -0.62
C PRO A 47 -7.47 1.60 -0.46
N LEU A 48 -7.44 0.54 0.34
CA LEU A 48 -6.25 -0.24 0.67
C LEU A 48 -5.88 -1.31 -0.34
N GLU A 49 -6.74 -1.66 -1.30
CA GLU A 49 -6.40 -2.63 -2.35
C GLU A 49 -5.12 -2.23 -3.09
N VAL A 50 -4.97 -0.95 -3.43
CA VAL A 50 -3.74 -0.42 -4.05
C VAL A 50 -2.51 -0.55 -3.14
N ARG A 51 -2.71 -0.51 -1.81
CA ARG A 51 -1.65 -0.67 -0.81
C ARG A 51 -1.29 -2.16 -0.60
N GLU A 52 -2.25 -3.05 -0.78
CA GLU A 52 -2.07 -4.51 -0.80
C GLU A 52 -1.29 -4.94 -2.04
N ASP A 53 -1.69 -4.48 -3.23
CA ASP A 53 -0.96 -4.69 -4.47
C ASP A 53 0.50 -4.25 -4.34
N LEU A 54 0.71 -3.06 -3.77
CA LEU A 54 2.06 -2.54 -3.52
C LEU A 54 2.84 -3.42 -2.53
N ALA A 55 2.20 -3.94 -1.48
CA ALA A 55 2.84 -4.87 -0.54
C ALA A 55 3.26 -6.17 -1.22
N GLN A 56 2.42 -6.72 -2.10
CA GLN A 56 2.71 -7.93 -2.85
C GLN A 56 3.84 -7.73 -3.85
N LEU A 57 3.87 -6.62 -4.57
CA LEU A 57 4.98 -6.27 -5.46
C LEU A 57 6.29 -6.11 -4.67
N LEU A 58 6.23 -5.49 -3.50
CA LEU A 58 7.42 -5.31 -2.66
C LEU A 58 7.90 -6.63 -2.06
N SER A 59 7.03 -7.57 -1.71
CA SER A 59 7.43 -8.86 -1.12
C SER A 59 8.29 -9.71 -2.07
N ALA A 60 8.08 -9.56 -3.38
CA ALA A 60 8.90 -10.20 -4.42
C ALA A 60 10.29 -9.56 -4.59
N LEU A 61 10.51 -8.33 -4.10
CA LEU A 61 11.78 -7.63 -4.28
C LEU A 61 12.83 -7.97 -3.21
N PRO A 62 14.13 -7.92 -3.56
CA PRO A 62 15.20 -8.05 -2.58
C PRO A 62 15.12 -6.99 -1.48
N ARG A 63 15.67 -7.30 -0.30
CA ARG A 63 15.55 -6.45 0.91
C ARG A 63 16.06 -5.03 0.69
N ARG A 64 17.13 -4.87 -0.10
CA ARG A 64 17.75 -3.56 -0.37
C ARG A 64 16.81 -2.67 -1.17
N GLU A 65 16.22 -3.18 -2.24
CA GLU A 65 15.29 -2.46 -3.10
C GLU A 65 13.98 -2.13 -2.35
N ARG A 66 13.50 -3.05 -1.52
CA ARG A 66 12.39 -2.76 -0.58
C ARG A 66 12.69 -1.58 0.33
N ALA A 67 13.90 -1.53 0.90
CA ALA A 67 14.29 -0.44 1.81
C ALA A 67 14.30 0.94 1.12
N LEU A 68 14.66 1.00 -0.17
CA LEU A 68 14.62 2.24 -0.95
C LEU A 68 13.20 2.81 -1.11
N ILE A 69 12.19 1.94 -1.15
CA ILE A 69 10.78 2.33 -1.27
C ILE A 69 10.15 2.59 0.11
N GLY A 70 10.64 1.92 1.16
CA GLY A 70 10.05 1.94 2.49
C GLY A 70 9.87 3.34 3.09
N ALA A 71 10.80 4.26 2.86
CA ALA A 71 10.69 5.64 3.37
C ALA A 71 9.56 6.44 2.69
N GLU A 72 9.41 6.32 1.38
CA GLU A 72 8.35 7.00 0.62
C GLU A 72 6.98 6.37 0.89
N LEU A 73 6.93 5.05 1.01
CA LEU A 73 5.73 4.33 1.41
C LEU A 73 5.28 4.75 2.82
N SER A 74 6.20 4.83 3.77
CA SER A 74 5.91 5.28 5.15
C SER A 74 5.39 6.72 5.22
N LYS A 75 5.82 7.60 4.31
CA LYS A 75 5.26 8.96 4.20
C LYS A 75 3.83 8.93 3.66
N ALA A 76 3.57 8.12 2.63
CA ALA A 76 2.24 7.96 2.07
C ALA A 76 1.26 7.33 3.07
N ASP A 77 1.68 6.28 3.77
CA ASP A 77 0.89 5.58 4.80
C ASP A 77 0.48 6.53 5.93
N ARG A 78 1.41 7.36 6.45
CA ARG A 78 1.08 8.39 7.46
C ARG A 78 0.09 9.43 6.96
N ARG A 79 0.22 9.82 5.68
CA ARG A 79 -0.69 10.79 5.07
C ARG A 79 -2.08 10.20 4.86
N PHE A 80 -2.16 8.93 4.47
CA PHE A 80 -3.43 8.19 4.42
C PHE A 80 -4.10 8.20 5.78
N LEU A 81 -3.39 7.77 6.82
CA LEU A 81 -3.92 7.71 8.18
C LEU A 81 -4.40 9.08 8.70
N ALA A 82 -3.69 10.16 8.38
CA ALA A 82 -4.08 11.51 8.78
C ALA A 82 -5.34 12.03 8.05
N LEU A 83 -5.66 11.48 6.88
CA LEU A 83 -6.80 11.88 6.04
C LEU A 83 -7.99 10.92 6.15
N THR A 84 -7.77 9.69 6.61
CA THR A 84 -8.80 8.71 6.85
C THR A 84 -9.38 8.93 8.23
N LEU A 85 -10.69 9.17 8.31
CA LEU A 85 -11.35 9.25 9.61
C LEU A 85 -11.19 7.89 10.32
N PRO A 86 -11.00 7.88 11.66
CA PRO A 86 -11.01 6.62 12.40
C PRO A 86 -12.30 5.88 12.06
N ASP A 87 -12.17 4.63 11.65
CA ASP A 87 -13.33 3.75 11.51
C ASP A 87 -14.08 3.74 12.86
N PRO A 88 -15.34 4.20 12.91
CA PRO A 88 -16.09 4.25 14.17
C PRO A 88 -16.34 2.85 14.75
N PHE A 89 -16.20 1.80 13.94
CA PHE A 89 -16.34 0.40 14.35
C PHE A 89 -14.99 -0.26 14.67
N ALA A 90 -13.87 0.42 14.45
CA ALA A 90 -12.58 -0.13 14.81
C ALA A 90 -12.35 -0.10 16.32
N ALA A 91 -12.18 -1.28 16.92
CA ALA A 91 -11.93 -1.46 18.35
C ALA A 91 -10.61 -0.82 18.87
N SER A 92 -9.78 -0.24 18.02
CA SER A 92 -8.45 0.27 18.40
C SER A 92 -8.03 1.48 17.57
N PRO A 93 -7.33 2.47 18.17
CA PRO A 93 -6.70 3.56 17.42
C PRO A 93 -5.56 3.08 16.50
N ARG A 94 -5.11 1.83 16.64
CA ARG A 94 -4.10 1.16 15.77
C ARG A 94 -4.73 0.27 14.70
N TRP A 95 -5.94 0.58 14.27
CA TRP A 95 -6.68 -0.23 13.29
C TRP A 95 -5.93 -0.35 11.97
N PHE A 96 -5.21 0.70 11.56
CA PHE A 96 -4.48 0.72 10.30
C PHE A 96 -3.27 -0.21 10.34
N GLU A 97 -2.47 -0.17 11.41
CA GLU A 97 -1.34 -1.09 11.58
C GLU A 97 -1.79 -2.55 11.67
N ARG A 98 -2.91 -2.82 12.36
CA ARG A 98 -3.50 -4.16 12.41
C ARG A 98 -3.92 -4.64 11.02
N ARG A 99 -4.63 -3.81 10.27
CA ARG A 99 -5.09 -4.15 8.92
C ARG A 99 -3.92 -4.41 7.98
N LEU A 100 -2.85 -3.62 8.05
CA LEU A 100 -1.61 -3.87 7.32
C LEU A 100 -0.99 -5.22 7.72
N ALA A 101 -0.96 -5.57 9.01
CA ALA A 101 -0.44 -6.85 9.48
C ALA A 101 -1.29 -8.04 8.98
N ASP A 102 -2.62 -7.91 9.02
CA ASP A 102 -3.55 -8.93 8.52
C ASP A 102 -3.38 -9.16 7.00
N GLN A 103 -3.12 -8.10 6.24
CA GLN A 103 -2.80 -8.17 4.81
C GLN A 103 -1.50 -8.94 4.55
N HIS A 104 -0.46 -8.69 5.36
CA HIS A 104 0.82 -9.40 5.24
C HIS A 104 0.76 -10.87 5.70
N GLY A 105 -0.27 -11.25 6.46
CA GLY A 105 -0.53 -12.63 6.91
C GLY A 105 -1.39 -13.47 5.95
N ARG A 106 -2.09 -12.86 4.99
CA ARG A 106 -2.79 -13.58 3.91
C ARG A 106 -1.81 -13.89 2.78
N GLY A 107 -1.22 -15.08 2.82
CA GLY A 107 -0.67 -15.71 1.62
C GLY A 107 -1.80 -16.04 0.62
N PRO A 108 -1.51 -16.19 -0.68
CA PRO A 108 -2.53 -16.55 -1.65
C PRO A 108 -3.15 -17.89 -1.27
N LEU A 109 -4.49 -17.94 -1.25
CA LEU A 109 -5.25 -19.20 -1.34
C LEU A 109 -5.23 -19.70 -2.79
#